data_AF-A0A0S1MJ48-F1
#
_entry.id   AF-A0A0S1MJ48-F1
#
_cell.length_a   1.000
_cell.length_b   1.000
_cell.length_c   1.000
_cell.angle_alpha   90.00
_cell.angle_beta   90.00
_cell.angle_gamma   90.00
#
_symmetry.space_group_name_H-M   'P 1'
#
loop_
_entity.id
_entity.type
_entity.pdbx_description
1 polymer ?
#
loop_
_entity_poly.entity_id
_entity_poly.type
_entity_poly.pdbx_seq_one_letter_code
_entity_poly.pdbx_strand_id
1 'polypeptide(L)'
;MRFSASIPLFLALVFGMLASVSLGLSQQDEVRMLLSLPTCMKNCYLQNLNAAPSCKGRANCLCSSQIYTYKVKACATGCDLSEQLQGLSYSRTVCNQ
;
A
#
# COMPACT_ATOMS: atom_id res chain seq x y z
N MET A 1 -6.20 50.60 -7.74
CA MET A 1 -7.57 50.12 -8.04
C MET A 1 -7.48 48.62 -8.28
N ARG A 2 -8.24 47.84 -7.51
CA ARG A 2 -8.38 46.38 -7.70
C ARG A 2 -9.18 46.15 -8.99
N PHE A 3 -8.70 45.31 -9.91
CA PHE A 3 -9.54 44.72 -10.93
C PHE A 3 -9.80 43.26 -10.56
N SER A 4 -11.07 42.98 -10.34
CA SER A 4 -11.63 41.68 -10.01
C SER A 4 -11.49 40.69 -11.16
N ALA A 5 -11.28 39.44 -10.78
CA ALA A 5 -11.35 38.27 -11.64
C ALA A 5 -12.81 37.92 -11.99
N SER A 6 -13.07 37.61 -13.26
CA SER A 6 -14.29 36.94 -13.71
C SER A 6 -14.06 36.34 -15.10
N ILE A 7 -13.47 35.14 -15.13
CA ILE A 7 -13.50 34.25 -16.29
C ILE A 7 -14.41 33.07 -15.91
N PRO A 8 -15.66 33.01 -16.41
CA PRO A 8 -16.48 31.82 -16.26
C PRO A 8 -16.07 30.84 -17.36
N LEU A 9 -15.12 29.94 -17.04
CA LEU A 9 -14.85 28.72 -17.81
C LEU A 9 -15.96 27.69 -17.52
N PHE A 10 -17.17 28.03 -17.94
CA PHE A 10 -18.23 27.08 -18.22
C PHE A 10 -17.87 26.41 -19.57
N LEU A 11 -18.02 25.10 -19.70
CA LEU A 11 -17.75 24.28 -20.90
C LEU A 11 -16.32 23.75 -21.09
N ALA A 12 -15.84 22.96 -20.14
CA ALA A 12 -14.99 21.83 -20.50
C ALA A 12 -15.43 20.60 -19.72
N LEU A 13 -15.72 19.53 -20.49
CA LEU A 13 -15.81 18.13 -20.04
C LEU A 13 -17.17 17.61 -19.58
N VAL A 14 -18.12 17.68 -20.51
CA VAL A 14 -19.00 16.55 -20.83
C VAL A 14 -18.17 15.47 -21.53
N PHE A 15 -17.35 14.68 -20.83
CA PHE A 15 -16.78 13.41 -21.35
C PHE A 15 -16.20 12.59 -20.19
N GLY A 16 -16.70 11.36 -19.99
CA GLY A 16 -15.97 10.32 -19.26
C GLY A 16 -16.75 9.56 -18.18
N MET A 17 -17.64 8.65 -18.59
CA MET A 17 -17.89 7.44 -17.80
C MET A 17 -16.57 6.64 -17.66
N LEU A 18 -16.41 5.96 -16.51
CA LEU A 18 -15.44 4.91 -16.17
C LEU A 18 -14.04 5.31 -15.66
N ALA A 19 -13.89 5.24 -14.34
CA ALA A 19 -12.75 4.72 -13.55
C ALA A 19 -12.74 5.49 -12.21
N SER A 20 -12.97 4.91 -11.04
CA SER A 20 -12.62 3.59 -10.56
C SER A 20 -13.62 3.15 -9.52
N VAL A 21 -13.97 1.87 -9.54
CA VAL A 21 -14.54 1.19 -8.38
C VAL A 21 -13.48 1.29 -7.29
N SER A 22 -13.66 2.19 -6.32
CA SER A 22 -12.91 2.12 -5.08
C SER A 22 -13.34 0.82 -4.38
N LEU A 23 -12.64 -0.28 -4.67
CA LEU A 23 -12.52 -1.39 -3.73
C LEU A 23 -11.81 -0.79 -2.50
N GLY A 24 -12.60 -0.14 -1.65
CA GLY A 24 -12.18 0.17 -0.30
C GLY A 24 -11.97 -1.17 0.38
N LEU A 25 -10.72 -1.64 0.39
CA LEU A 25 -10.28 -2.66 1.31
C LEU A 25 -10.75 -2.21 2.70
N SER A 26 -11.69 -2.97 3.27
CA SER A 26 -12.18 -2.71 4.61
C SER A 26 -10.97 -2.75 5.54
N GLN A 27 -10.77 -1.72 6.36
CA GLN A 27 -9.64 -1.64 7.31
C GLN A 27 -9.52 -2.89 8.22
N GLN A 28 -10.60 -3.67 8.32
CA GLN A 28 -10.70 -4.95 9.01
C GLN A 28 -9.99 -6.13 8.27
N ASP A 29 -9.90 -6.10 6.94
CA ASP A 29 -9.19 -7.10 6.13
C ASP A 29 -7.66 -6.94 6.20
N GLU A 30 -7.15 -5.71 6.26
CA GLU A 30 -5.72 -5.46 6.48
C GLU A 30 -5.24 -6.05 7.83
N VAL A 31 -6.05 -5.93 8.89
CA VAL A 31 -5.72 -6.44 10.23
C VAL A 31 -5.81 -7.97 10.29
N ARG A 32 -6.84 -8.57 9.68
CA ARG A 32 -7.00 -10.04 9.64
C ARG A 32 -5.92 -10.70 8.78
N MET A 33 -5.52 -10.07 7.68
CA MET A 33 -4.40 -10.58 6.87
C MET A 33 -3.06 -10.39 7.57
N LEU A 34 -2.81 -9.29 8.29
CA LEU A 34 -1.60 -9.11 9.13
C LEU A 34 -1.52 -10.10 10.31
N LEU A 35 -2.66 -10.57 10.81
CA LEU A 35 -2.74 -11.60 11.86
C LEU A 35 -2.42 -13.01 11.33
N SER A 36 -2.57 -13.24 10.03
CA SER A 36 -2.23 -14.52 9.38
C SER A 36 -0.74 -14.65 9.05
N LEU A 37 0.03 -13.56 9.17
CA LEU A 37 1.47 -13.61 8.98
C LEU A 37 2.15 -14.25 10.19
N PRO A 38 3.13 -15.13 9.96
CA PRO A 38 3.90 -15.73 11.03
C PRO A 38 4.81 -14.67 11.68
N THR A 39 5.17 -14.91 12.94
CA THR A 39 5.73 -13.90 13.85
C THR A 39 7.01 -13.26 13.29
N CYS A 40 7.90 -14.04 12.64
CA CYS A 40 9.13 -13.48 12.08
C CYS A 40 8.85 -12.49 10.96
N MET A 41 8.05 -12.88 9.97
CA MET A 41 7.68 -11.99 8.86
C MET A 41 6.91 -10.76 9.34
N LYS A 42 5.97 -10.94 10.27
CA LYS A 42 5.22 -9.83 10.88
C LYS A 42 6.16 -8.80 11.51
N ASN A 43 7.17 -9.24 12.28
CA ASN A 43 8.17 -8.35 12.84
C ASN A 43 8.98 -7.63 11.76
N CYS A 44 9.38 -8.33 10.69
CA CYS A 44 10.08 -7.72 9.57
C CYS A 44 9.29 -6.61 8.88
N TYR A 45 8.00 -6.81 8.65
CA TYR A 45 7.13 -5.77 8.08
C TYR A 45 7.01 -4.56 9.01
N LEU A 46 6.82 -4.78 10.32
CA LEU A 46 6.65 -3.73 11.32
C LEU A 46 7.93 -2.91 11.54
N GLN A 47 9.08 -3.58 11.66
CA GLN A 47 10.38 -2.91 11.85
C GLN A 47 10.75 -1.99 10.68
N ASN A 48 10.27 -2.31 9.48
CA ASN A 48 10.62 -1.57 8.27
C ASN A 48 9.56 -0.55 7.83
N LEU A 49 8.44 -0.38 8.55
CA LEU A 49 7.43 0.64 8.20
C LEU A 49 8.01 2.06 8.09
N ASN A 50 9.02 2.37 8.91
CA ASN A 50 9.70 3.66 8.87
C ASN A 50 10.59 3.85 7.64
N ALA A 51 10.86 2.81 6.85
CA ALA A 51 11.57 2.92 5.59
C ALA A 51 10.72 3.57 4.48
N ALA A 52 9.41 3.64 4.66
CA ALA A 52 8.47 4.29 3.76
C ALA A 52 7.40 5.06 4.56
N PRO A 53 7.78 6.17 5.24
CA PRO A 53 6.90 6.86 6.18
C PRO A 53 5.65 7.43 5.50
N SER A 54 5.76 7.84 4.23
CA SER A 54 4.64 8.31 3.39
C SER A 54 3.63 7.22 3.01
N CYS A 55 3.99 5.95 3.19
CA CYS A 55 3.18 4.78 2.85
C CYS A 55 2.64 4.05 4.08
N LYS A 56 2.86 4.56 5.30
CA LYS A 56 2.40 3.90 6.53
C LYS A 56 0.88 3.68 6.49
N GLY A 57 0.45 2.44 6.71
CA GLY A 57 -0.97 2.06 6.65
C GLY A 57 -1.57 2.07 5.24
N ARG A 58 -0.75 2.10 4.19
CA ARG A 58 -1.19 2.04 2.79
C ARG A 58 -0.45 0.89 2.10
N ALA A 59 -1.02 -0.31 2.14
CA ALA A 59 -0.32 -1.50 1.68
C ALA A 59 0.17 -1.40 0.22
N ASN A 60 -0.65 -0.91 -0.72
CA ASN A 60 -0.23 -0.71 -2.13
C ASN A 60 0.94 0.27 -2.29
N CYS A 61 1.01 1.29 -1.42
CA CYS A 61 2.12 2.23 -1.38
C CYS A 61 3.39 1.56 -0.86
N LEU A 62 3.27 0.76 0.22
CA LEU A 62 4.38 -0.03 0.77
C LEU A 62 4.92 -1.04 -0.25
N CYS A 63 4.03 -1.71 -0.98
CA CYS A 63 4.35 -2.62 -2.07
C CYS A 63 5.13 -1.95 -3.22
N SER A 64 4.79 -0.70 -3.52
CA SER A 64 5.46 0.09 -4.56
C SER A 64 6.78 0.70 -4.10
N SER A 65 7.06 0.70 -2.79
CA SER A 65 8.29 1.26 -2.24
C SER A 65 9.44 0.24 -2.32
N GLN A 66 10.40 0.51 -3.21
CA GLN A 66 11.59 -0.33 -3.39
C GLN A 66 12.43 -0.43 -2.10
N ILE A 67 12.54 0.66 -1.34
CA ILE A 67 13.32 0.69 -0.10
C ILE A 67 12.65 -0.18 0.96
N TYR A 68 11.32 -0.10 1.09
CA TYR A 68 10.56 -0.92 2.03
C TYR A 68 10.67 -2.41 1.68
N THR A 69 10.36 -2.75 0.43
CA THR A 69 10.37 -4.14 -0.07
C THR A 69 11.75 -4.78 0.05
N TYR A 70 12.82 -4.04 -0.28
CA TYR A 70 14.19 -4.50 -0.11
C TYR A 70 14.53 -4.81 1.35
N LYS A 71 14.21 -3.89 2.28
CA LYS A 71 14.52 -4.10 3.70
C LYS A 71 13.71 -5.23 4.32
N VAL A 72 12.43 -5.37 3.95
CA VAL A 72 11.60 -6.49 4.39
C VAL A 72 12.17 -7.81 3.87
N LYS A 73 12.58 -7.88 2.60
CA LYS A 73 13.20 -9.07 2.02
C LYS A 73 14.53 -9.43 2.70
N ALA A 74 15.36 -8.43 3.01
CA ALA A 74 16.60 -8.63 3.75
C ALA A 74 16.37 -9.05 5.21
N CYS A 75 15.28 -8.63 5.83
CA CYS A 75 14.89 -9.13 7.15
C CYS A 75 14.36 -10.57 7.06
N ALA A 76 13.56 -10.86 6.03
CA ALA A 76 12.95 -12.17 5.80
C ALA A 76 13.97 -13.31 5.61
N THR A 77 15.20 -13.02 5.16
CA THR A 77 16.25 -14.05 5.07
C THR A 77 16.64 -14.65 6.42
N GLY A 78 16.33 -13.98 7.53
CA GLY A 78 16.48 -14.52 8.88
C GLY A 78 15.31 -15.37 9.36
N CYS A 79 14.22 -15.47 8.59
CA CYS A 79 13.05 -16.28 8.91
C CYS A 79 13.14 -17.67 8.29
N ASP A 80 12.38 -18.62 8.83
CA ASP A 80 12.25 -19.97 8.26
C ASP A 80 11.71 -19.92 6.82
N LEU A 81 12.08 -20.92 6.00
CA LEU A 81 11.64 -20.98 4.60
C LEU A 81 10.11 -21.00 4.46
N SER A 82 9.42 -21.67 5.39
CA SER A 82 7.96 -21.70 5.44
C SER A 82 7.36 -20.30 5.71
N GLU A 83 7.96 -19.55 6.63
CA GLU A 83 7.55 -18.18 6.93
C GLU A 83 7.83 -17.23 5.75
N GLN A 84 8.99 -17.37 5.10
CA GLN A 84 9.33 -16.62 3.89
C GLN A 84 8.28 -16.83 2.80
N LEU A 85 7.89 -18.09 2.52
CA LEU A 85 6.86 -18.42 1.53
C LEU A 85 5.49 -17.83 1.88
N GLN A 86 5.09 -17.90 3.15
CA GLN A 86 3.84 -17.29 3.63
C GLN A 86 3.86 -15.77 3.49
N GLY A 87 4.97 -15.13 3.83
CA GLY A 87 5.15 -13.69 3.67
C GLY A 87 5.16 -13.24 2.21
N LEU A 88 5.68 -14.06 1.31
CA LEU A 88 5.69 -13.82 -0.14
C LEU A 88 4.29 -13.97 -0.75
N SER A 89 3.54 -14.99 -0.30
CA SER A 89 2.12 -15.14 -0.65
C SER A 89 1.30 -13.97 -0.15
N TYR A 90 1.50 -13.52 1.08
CA TYR A 90 0.85 -12.34 1.65
C TYR A 90 1.15 -11.09 0.81
N SER A 91 2.43 -10.81 0.53
CA SER A 91 2.82 -9.68 -0.32
C SER A 91 2.14 -9.75 -1.67
N ARG A 92 2.09 -10.93 -2.31
CA ARG A 92 1.41 -11.06 -3.61
C ARG A 92 -0.08 -10.77 -3.51
N THR A 93 -0.78 -11.26 -2.50
CA THR A 93 -2.23 -11.01 -2.32
C THR A 93 -2.52 -9.54 -2.02
N VAL A 94 -1.69 -8.89 -1.20
CA VAL A 94 -1.92 -7.50 -0.80
C VAL A 94 -1.46 -6.52 -1.87
N CYS A 95 -0.37 -6.80 -2.58
CA CYS A 95 0.19 -5.92 -3.60
C CYS A 95 -0.45 -6.08 -5.00
N ASN A 96 -1.20 -7.16 -5.27
CA ASN A 96 -1.98 -7.34 -6.51
C ASN A 96 -3.46 -6.94 -6.36
N GLN A 97 -3.86 -6.41 -5.20
CA GLN A 97 -5.16 -5.73 -5.06
C GLN A 97 -5.01 -4.25 -5.39
#